data_AF-A0A3L7RTH1-F1
#
_entry.id   AF-A0A3L7RTH1-F1
#
_cell.length_a   1.000
_cell.length_b   1.000
_cell.length_c   1.000
_cell.angle_alpha   90.00
_cell.angle_beta   90.00
_cell.angle_gamma   90.00
#
_symmetry.space_group_name_H-M   'P 1'
#
loop_
_entity.id
_entity.type
_entity.pdbx_description
1 polymer ?
#
loop_
_entity_poly.entity_id
_entity_poly.type
_entity_poly.pdbx_seq_one_letter_code
_entity_poly.pdbx_strand_id
1 'polypeptide(L)'
;MNLFAQLWRDEAGVLLSAEAVVVGTIAVVGLTTGLTVVAKSVNEELQDVAFAIRSLDQSYSIPAIEGCGARTAGSSFTQEPVKKSLAELTTVIEKAEKEEKTQAERLEQQMKKKEKNGEDSKKKKKREENI
;
A
#
# COMPACT_ATOMS: atom_id res chain seq x y z
N MET A 1 53.70 -25.50 -15.33
CA MET A 1 52.96 -24.86 -14.21
C MET A 1 52.11 -23.73 -14.77
N ASN A 2 51.06 -24.03 -15.54
CA ASN A 2 50.27 -22.99 -16.21
C ASN A 2 48.87 -22.81 -15.60
N LEU A 3 48.43 -23.73 -14.74
CA LEU A 3 47.12 -23.66 -14.08
C LEU A 3 47.02 -22.49 -13.11
N PHE A 4 48.07 -22.25 -12.31
CA PHE A 4 48.13 -21.12 -11.37
C PHE A 4 48.15 -19.75 -12.08
N ALA A 5 48.83 -19.66 -13.23
CA ALA A 5 48.89 -18.44 -14.01
C ALA A 5 47.58 -18.17 -14.79
N GLN A 6 46.83 -19.21 -15.14
CA GLN A 6 45.50 -19.10 -15.72
C GLN A 6 44.48 -18.67 -14.67
N LEU A 7 44.51 -19.26 -13.46
CA LEU A 7 43.63 -18.86 -12.37
C LEU A 7 43.85 -17.40 -11.93
N TRP A 8 45.11 -16.93 -11.95
CA TRP A 8 45.45 -15.54 -11.60
C TRP A 8 45.10 -14.52 -12.71
N ARG A 9 44.82 -14.98 -13.92
CA ARG A 9 44.35 -14.15 -15.05
C ARG A 9 42.87 -14.34 -15.35
N ASP A 10 42.18 -15.16 -14.55
CA ASP A 10 40.76 -15.43 -14.70
C ASP A 10 39.93 -14.34 -14.02
N GLU A 11 39.81 -13.20 -14.70
CA GLU A 11 38.95 -12.07 -14.30
C GLU A 11 37.47 -12.31 -14.67
N ALA A 12 37.16 -13.37 -15.43
CA ALA A 12 35.84 -13.56 -16.05
C ALA A 12 34.75 -14.04 -15.07
N GLY A 13 35.11 -14.74 -13.98
CA GLY A 13 34.15 -15.36 -13.05
C GLY A 13 33.79 -14.52 -11.82
N VAL A 14 34.76 -13.79 -11.24
CA VAL A 14 34.61 -13.08 -9.95
C VAL A 14 34.08 -11.65 -10.14
N LEU A 15 34.48 -10.96 -11.21
CA LEU A 15 34.05 -9.59 -11.49
C LEU A 15 32.57 -9.51 -11.90
N LEU A 16 32.12 -10.44 -12.75
CA LEU A 16 30.73 -10.53 -13.22
C LEU A 16 29.74 -10.81 -12.08
N SER A 17 30.15 -11.59 -11.09
CA SER A 17 29.29 -11.99 -9.96
C SER A 17 29.10 -10.85 -8.96
N ALA A 18 30.14 -10.08 -8.64
CA ALA A 18 30.04 -8.95 -7.72
C ALA A 18 29.26 -7.78 -8.35
N GLU A 19 29.50 -7.48 -9.62
CA GLU A 19 28.80 -6.42 -10.36
C GLU A 19 27.30 -6.73 -10.49
N ALA A 20 26.93 -7.97 -10.84
CA ALA A 20 25.54 -8.39 -10.94
C ALA A 20 24.79 -8.29 -9.60
N VAL A 21 25.47 -8.55 -8.47
CA VAL A 21 24.88 -8.38 -7.13
C VAL A 21 24.63 -6.90 -6.82
N VAL A 22 25.57 -6.01 -7.15
CA VAL A 22 25.39 -4.57 -6.95
C VAL A 22 24.24 -4.03 -7.80
N VAL A 23 24.19 -4.37 -9.09
CA VAL A 23 23.08 -3.97 -9.98
C VAL A 23 21.75 -4.57 -9.50
N GLY A 24 21.74 -5.85 -9.11
CA GLY A 24 20.55 -6.53 -8.60
C GLY A 24 19.99 -5.89 -7.32
N THR A 25 20.85 -5.50 -6.38
CA THR A 25 20.39 -4.84 -5.15
C THR A 25 19.80 -3.46 -5.40
N ILE A 26 20.43 -2.65 -6.26
CA ILE A 26 19.88 -1.35 -6.68
C ILE A 26 18.53 -1.55 -7.39
N ALA A 27 18.43 -2.55 -8.28
CA ALA A 27 17.19 -2.87 -8.97
C ALA A 27 16.07 -3.25 -8.00
N VAL A 28 16.34 -4.13 -7.01
CA VAL A 28 15.32 -4.52 -6.02
C VAL A 28 14.86 -3.32 -5.18
N VAL A 29 15.77 -2.48 -4.70
CA VAL A 29 15.41 -1.27 -3.93
C VAL A 29 14.61 -0.29 -4.78
N GLY A 30 15.05 -0.03 -6.01
CA GLY A 30 14.37 0.86 -6.95
C GLY A 30 12.98 0.37 -7.34
N LEU A 31 12.82 -0.92 -7.63
CA LEU A 31 11.53 -1.50 -7.98
C LEU A 31 10.58 -1.53 -6.78
N THR A 32 11.08 -1.86 -5.59
CA THR A 32 10.24 -1.90 -4.37
C THR A 32 9.70 -0.51 -4.05
N THR A 33 10.58 0.49 -3.98
CA THR A 33 10.19 1.88 -3.70
C THR A 33 9.34 2.48 -4.81
N GLY A 34 9.70 2.23 -6.07
CA GLY A 34 8.96 2.69 -7.24
C GLY A 34 7.53 2.14 -7.28
N LEU A 35 7.36 0.85 -7.02
CA LEU A 35 6.03 0.22 -6.96
C LEU A 35 5.17 0.82 -5.84
N THR A 36 5.76 1.07 -4.66
CA THR A 36 5.05 1.73 -3.55
C THR A 36 4.56 3.13 -3.93
N VAL A 37 5.40 3.93 -4.60
CA VAL A 37 5.02 5.28 -5.03
C VAL A 37 3.92 5.25 -6.09
N VAL A 38 4.01 4.35 -7.08
CA VAL A 38 2.97 4.18 -8.10
C VAL A 38 1.64 3.80 -7.46
N ALA A 39 1.65 2.83 -6.55
CA ALA A 39 0.44 2.41 -5.84
C ALA A 39 -0.19 3.55 -5.05
N LYS A 40 0.63 4.35 -4.35
CA LYS A 40 0.15 5.52 -3.60
C LYS A 40 -0.47 6.57 -4.52
N SER A 41 0.20 6.90 -5.62
CA SER A 41 -0.29 7.90 -6.59
C SER A 41 -1.60 7.47 -7.24
N VAL A 42 -1.74 6.19 -7.62
CA VAL A 42 -3.00 5.68 -8.16
C VAL A 42 -4.13 5.76 -7.12
N ASN A 43 -3.85 5.42 -5.86
CA ASN A 43 -4.84 5.51 -4.79
C ASN A 43 -5.28 6.96 -4.51
N GLU A 44 -4.34 7.92 -4.57
CA GLU A 44 -4.65 9.35 -4.42
C GLU A 44 -5.57 9.85 -5.54
N GLU A 45 -5.30 9.49 -6.80
CA GLU A 45 -6.17 9.83 -7.93
C GLU A 45 -7.55 9.16 -7.83
N LEU A 46 -7.61 7.90 -7.39
CA LEU A 46 -8.89 7.21 -7.15
C LEU A 46 -9.70 7.88 -6.03
N GLN A 47 -9.03 8.39 -5.00
CA GLN A 47 -9.65 9.17 -3.95
C GLN A 47 -10.23 10.47 -4.52
N ASP A 48 -9.48 11.19 -5.35
CA ASP A 48 -9.98 12.41 -6.00
C ASP A 48 -11.17 12.14 -6.92
N VAL A 49 -11.15 11.03 -7.68
CA VAL A 49 -12.31 10.58 -8.46
C VAL A 49 -13.51 10.28 -7.56
N ALA A 50 -13.31 9.67 -6.39
CA ALA A 50 -14.39 9.40 -5.44
C ALA A 50 -15.01 10.71 -4.91
N PHE A 51 -14.19 11.71 -4.58
CA PHE A 51 -14.67 13.03 -4.18
C PHE A 51 -15.43 13.71 -5.33
N ALA A 52 -14.93 13.64 -6.56
CA ALA A 52 -15.59 14.22 -7.73
C ALA A 52 -16.97 13.61 -7.96
N ILE A 53 -17.10 12.28 -7.95
CA ILE A 53 -18.39 11.59 -8.11
C ILE A 53 -19.36 12.01 -7.00
N ARG A 54 -18.90 12.05 -5.75
CA ARG A 54 -19.75 12.33 -4.58
C ARG A 54 -20.08 13.83 -4.44
N SER A 55 -19.41 14.69 -5.19
CA SER A 55 -19.71 16.12 -5.31
C SER A 55 -20.91 16.42 -6.21
N LEU A 56 -21.33 15.45 -7.03
CA LEU A 56 -22.50 15.58 -7.90
C LEU A 56 -23.80 15.50 -7.10
N ASP A 57 -24.80 16.24 -7.55
CA ASP A 57 -26.17 16.08 -7.09
C ASP A 57 -26.86 14.98 -7.91
N GLN A 58 -27.16 13.85 -7.27
CA GLN A 58 -27.86 12.71 -7.88
C GLN A 58 -29.38 12.78 -7.67
N SER A 59 -29.91 13.96 -7.30
CA SER A 59 -31.34 14.18 -7.23
C SER A 59 -31.98 14.13 -8.62
N TYR A 60 -33.15 13.52 -8.72
CA TYR A 60 -33.95 13.50 -9.95
C TYR A 60 -35.43 13.71 -9.66
N SER A 61 -36.15 14.23 -10.65
CA SER A 61 -37.60 14.36 -10.60
C SER A 61 -38.21 14.10 -11.98
N ILE A 62 -39.07 13.09 -12.04
CA ILE A 62 -39.84 12.69 -13.21
C ILE A 62 -41.31 12.97 -12.89
N PRO A 63 -41.96 13.94 -13.57
CA PRO A 63 -43.34 14.28 -13.29
C PRO A 63 -44.29 13.15 -13.70
N ALA A 64 -45.45 13.10 -13.05
CA ALA A 64 -46.55 12.24 -13.48
C ALA A 64 -47.10 12.72 -14.83
N ILE A 65 -47.53 11.78 -15.67
CA ILE A 65 -48.13 12.07 -16.98
C ILE A 65 -49.58 11.61 -16.94
N GLU A 66 -50.49 12.46 -17.41
CA GLU A 66 -51.91 12.16 -17.49
C GLU A 66 -52.48 12.60 -18.86
N GLY A 67 -53.29 11.74 -19.47
CA GLY A 67 -53.94 12.03 -20.76
C GLY A 67 -54.98 10.99 -21.15
N CYS A 68 -56.11 11.44 -21.73
CA CYS A 68 -57.20 10.59 -22.24
C CYS A 68 -57.71 9.51 -21.26
N GLY A 69 -57.74 9.80 -19.95
CA GLY A 69 -58.16 8.85 -18.91
C GLY A 69 -57.10 7.85 -18.47
N ALA A 70 -55.88 7.90 -19.03
CA ALA A 70 -54.71 7.18 -18.55
C ALA A 70 -53.83 8.07 -17.67
N ARG A 71 -53.27 7.49 -16.61
CA ARG A 71 -52.36 8.18 -15.68
C ARG A 71 -51.17 7.29 -15.37
N THR A 72 -49.97 7.87 -15.43
CA THR A 72 -48.72 7.24 -14.99
C THR A 72 -48.16 8.04 -13.82
N ALA A 73 -47.85 7.34 -12.72
CA ALA A 73 -47.24 7.97 -11.56
C ALA A 73 -45.85 8.52 -11.92
N GLY A 74 -45.53 9.70 -11.41
CA GLY A 74 -44.17 10.24 -11.44
C GLY A 74 -43.26 9.56 -10.42
N SER A 75 -41.97 9.88 -10.45
CA SER A 75 -41.00 9.43 -9.46
C SER A 75 -39.98 10.53 -9.19
N SER A 76 -39.50 10.62 -7.96
CA SER A 76 -38.48 11.59 -7.59
C SER A 76 -37.61 11.06 -6.48
N PHE A 77 -36.35 11.47 -6.49
CA PHE A 77 -35.40 11.24 -5.41
C PHE A 77 -34.64 12.53 -5.13
N THR A 78 -34.48 12.85 -3.84
CA THR A 78 -33.66 13.99 -3.41
C THR A 78 -32.49 13.45 -2.62
N GLN A 79 -31.28 13.69 -3.12
CA GLN A 79 -30.06 13.32 -2.43
C GLN A 79 -29.89 14.15 -1.15
N GLU A 80 -29.28 13.55 -0.14
CA GLU A 80 -28.77 14.33 0.99
C GLU A 80 -27.75 15.40 0.53
N PRO A 81 -27.60 16.49 1.29
CA PRO A 81 -26.67 17.56 0.94
C PRO A 81 -25.26 17.02 0.67
N VAL A 82 -24.68 17.44 -0.45
CA VAL A 82 -23.33 17.04 -0.89
C VAL A 82 -22.31 17.16 0.25
N LYS A 83 -22.37 18.25 1.05
CA LYS A 83 -21.47 18.45 2.19
C LYS A 83 -21.45 17.29 3.19
N LYS A 84 -22.62 16.71 3.49
CA LYS A 84 -22.74 15.57 4.40
C LYS A 84 -22.13 14.32 3.77
N SER A 85 -22.44 14.10 2.50
CA SER A 85 -21.89 13.01 1.69
C SER A 85 -20.35 13.05 1.66
N LEU A 86 -19.75 14.22 1.42
CA LEU A 86 -18.30 14.41 1.44
C LEU A 86 -17.70 14.18 2.83
N ALA A 87 -18.34 14.67 3.88
CA ALA A 87 -17.87 14.45 5.24
C ALA A 87 -17.82 12.96 5.60
N GLU A 88 -18.85 12.18 5.22
CA GLU A 88 -18.85 10.73 5.40
C GLU A 88 -17.68 10.06 4.66
N LEU A 89 -17.40 10.46 3.42
CA LEU A 89 -16.27 9.92 2.65
C LEU A 89 -14.92 10.23 3.32
N THR A 90 -14.71 11.46 3.80
CA THR A 90 -13.51 11.84 4.55
C THR A 90 -13.32 10.96 5.79
N THR A 91 -14.39 10.69 6.55
CA THR A 91 -14.29 9.82 7.74
C THR A 91 -13.86 8.39 7.41
N VAL A 92 -14.31 7.86 6.26
CA VAL A 92 -13.92 6.51 5.80
C VAL A 92 -12.44 6.48 5.43
N ILE A 93 -11.96 7.48 4.69
CA ILE A 93 -10.55 7.60 4.30
C ILE A 93 -9.66 7.73 5.54
N GLU A 94 -10.00 8.62 6.47
CA GLU A 94 -9.24 8.78 7.72
C GLU A 94 -9.19 7.50 8.55
N LYS A 95 -10.28 6.72 8.56
CA LYS A 95 -10.32 5.44 9.27
C LYS A 95 -9.37 4.44 8.61
N ALA A 96 -9.38 4.34 7.28
CA ALA A 96 -8.48 3.47 6.53
C ALA A 96 -7.00 3.84 6.78
N GLU A 97 -6.66 5.13 6.74
CA GLU A 97 -5.30 5.60 7.05
C GLU A 97 -4.86 5.29 8.49
N LYS A 98 -5.78 5.42 9.46
CA LYS A 98 -5.52 5.07 10.87
C LYS A 98 -5.29 3.57 11.03
N GLU A 99 -6.07 2.74 10.33
CA GLU A 99 -5.90 1.30 10.34
C GLU A 99 -4.53 0.89 9.76
N GLU A 100 -4.10 1.51 8.66
CA GLU A 100 -2.79 1.28 8.07
C GLU A 100 -1.65 1.67 9.02
N LYS A 101 -1.71 2.87 9.62
CA LYS A 101 -0.72 3.33 10.62
C LYS A 101 -0.65 2.39 11.82
N THR A 102 -1.80 1.98 12.33
CA THR A 102 -1.88 1.05 13.47
C THR A 102 -1.25 -0.30 13.13
N GLN A 103 -1.46 -0.80 11.90
CA GLN A 103 -0.83 -2.03 11.43
C GLN A 103 0.69 -1.90 11.35
N ALA A 104 1.18 -0.77 10.81
CA ALA A 104 2.61 -0.49 10.74
C ALA A 104 3.26 -0.45 12.14
N GLU A 105 2.65 0.25 13.10
CA GLU A 105 3.13 0.30 14.49
C GLU A 105 3.14 -1.08 15.16
N ARG A 106 2.10 -1.90 14.93
CA ARG A 106 2.03 -3.28 15.45
C ARG A 106 3.15 -4.15 14.89
N LEU A 107 3.44 -4.03 13.60
CA LEU A 107 4.55 -4.74 12.95
C LEU A 107 5.89 -4.31 13.55
N GLU A 108 6.12 -3.01 13.73
CA GLU A 108 7.34 -2.49 14.34
C GLU A 108 7.53 -3.02 15.78
N GLN A 109 6.46 -3.01 16.59
CA GLN A 109 6.50 -3.57 17.95
C GLN A 109 6.80 -5.08 17.96
N GLN A 110 6.26 -5.85 17.01
CA GLN A 110 6.56 -7.27 16.88
C GLN A 110 8.01 -7.52 16.51
N MET A 111 8.58 -6.72 15.61
CA MET A 111 10.00 -6.81 15.23
C MET A 111 10.90 -6.52 16.43
N LYS A 112 10.64 -5.42 17.17
CA LYS A 112 11.38 -5.08 18.41
C LYS A 112 11.28 -6.17 19.48
N LYS A 113 10.11 -6.81 19.63
CA LYS A 113 9.92 -7.94 20.57
C LYS A 113 10.72 -9.18 20.14
N LYS A 114 10.72 -9.50 18.84
CA LYS A 114 11.51 -10.61 18.29
C LYS A 114 13.02 -10.40 18.50
N GLU A 115 13.51 -9.19 18.28
CA GLU A 115 14.91 -8.82 18.52
C GLU A 115 15.31 -9.03 19.99
N LYS A 116 14.54 -8.46 20.93
CA LYS A 116 14.79 -8.63 22.38
C LYS A 116 14.77 -10.09 22.82
N ASN A 117 13.75 -10.85 22.40
CA ASN A 117 13.67 -12.28 22.72
C ASN A 117 14.86 -13.08 22.18
N GLY A 118 15.37 -12.71 21.00
CA GLY A 118 16.57 -13.31 20.41
C GLY A 118 17.85 -12.99 21.18
N GLU A 119 18.00 -11.77 21.70
CA GLU A 119 19.13 -11.39 22.54
C GLU A 119 19.11 -12.07 23.91
N ASP A 120 17.93 -12.15 24.54
CA ASP A 120 17.78 -12.79 25.85
C ASP A 120 18.05 -14.29 25.79
N SER A 121 17.61 -14.97 24.73
CA SER A 121 17.90 -16.39 24.51
C SER A 121 19.39 -16.66 24.23
N LYS A 122 20.09 -15.76 23.50
CA LYS A 122 21.56 -15.84 23.35
C LYS A 122 22.30 -15.61 24.67
N LYS A 123 21.87 -14.65 25.50
CA LYS A 123 22.46 -14.41 26.84
C LYS A 123 22.27 -15.60 27.78
N LYS A 124 21.08 -16.21 27.78
CA LYS A 124 20.78 -17.37 28.61
C LYS A 124 21.66 -18.58 28.26
N LYS A 125 21.81 -18.86 26.95
CA LYS A 125 22.68 -19.95 26.46
C LYS A 125 24.15 -19.78 26.85
N LYS A 126 24.70 -18.56 26.74
CA LYS A 126 26.06 -18.24 27.21
C LYS A 126 26.25 -18.41 28.72
N ARG A 127 25.18 -18.25 29.52
CA ARG A 127 25.23 -18.38 30.97
C ARG A 127 25.19 -19.84 31.41
N GLU A 128 24.54 -20.69 30.62
CA GLU A 128 24.48 -22.15 30.82
C GLU A 128 25.76 -22.86 30.35
N GLU A 129 26.48 -22.35 29.34
CA GLU A 129 27.77 -22.90 28.88
C GLU A 129 28.97 -22.59 29.81
N ASN A 130 28.81 -21.66 30.76
CA ASN A 130 29.87 -21.21 31.68
C ASN A 130 29.73 -21.77 33.12
N ILE A 131 28.88 -22.78 33.33
CA ILE A 131 28.68 -23.51 34.59
C ILE A 131 29.04 -24.98 34.35
#